data_AF-A0A3M1D9B0-F1
#
_entry.id   AF-A0A3M1D9B0-F1
#
_cell.length_a   1.000
_cell.length_b   1.000
_cell.length_c   1.000
_cell.angle_alpha   90.00
_cell.angle_beta   90.00
_cell.angle_gamma   90.00
#
_symmetry.space_group_name_H-M   'P 1'
#
loop_
_entity.id
_entity.type
_entity.pdbx_description
1 polymer ?
#
loop_
_entity_poly.entity_id
_entity_poly.type
_entity_poly.pdbx_seq_one_letter_code
_entity_poly.pdbx_strand_id
1 'polypeptide(L)' 'VEPGSPAAVAGIEPGDLLLAVGEQEIDGVDRLAAAVAGRRVVSLRIWRDGGEAWAIVAGLPVGE' A
#
# COMPACT_ATOMS: atom_id res chain seq x y z
N VAL A 1 -6.38 7.97 -3.34
CA VAL A 1 -6.87 6.73 -3.99
C VAL A 1 -7.68 7.14 -5.21
N GLU A 2 -7.36 6.61 -6.38
CA GLU A 2 -8.10 6.92 -7.62
C GLU A 2 -8.95 5.71 -8.06
N PRO A 3 -10.16 5.92 -8.62
CA PRO A 3 -11.00 4.84 -9.09
C PRO A 3 -10.29 4.04 -10.19
N GLY A 4 -10.20 2.71 -10.01
CA GLY A 4 -9.47 1.81 -10.93
C GLY A 4 -7.96 1.71 -10.67
N SER A 5 -7.42 2.45 -9.71
CA SER A 5 -6.04 2.28 -9.26
C SER A 5 -5.83 0.94 -8.54
N PRO A 6 -4.61 0.38 -8.52
CA PRO A 6 -4.32 -0.87 -7.81
C PRO A 6 -4.64 -0.77 -6.30
N ALA A 7 -4.50 0.42 -5.70
CA ALA A 7 -4.90 0.68 -4.32
C ALA A 7 -6.43 0.61 -4.12
N ALA A 8 -7.21 1.17 -5.05
CA ALA A 8 -8.67 1.08 -4.99
C ALA A 8 -9.17 -0.36 -5.14
N VAL A 9 -8.56 -1.13 -6.04
CA VAL A 9 -8.87 -2.56 -6.22
C VAL A 9 -8.52 -3.37 -4.98
N ALA A 10 -7.47 -2.98 -4.26
CA ALA A 10 -7.08 -3.56 -2.98
C ALA A 10 -7.98 -3.16 -1.80
N GLY A 11 -9.00 -2.31 -2.02
CA GLY A 11 -9.91 -1.84 -0.98
C GLY A 11 -9.30 -0.79 -0.06
N ILE A 12 -8.22 -0.10 -0.49
CA ILE A 12 -7.63 1.03 0.24
C ILE A 12 -8.52 2.25 0.05
N GLU A 13 -8.76 2.97 1.13
CA GLU A 13 -9.65 4.11 1.21
C GLU A 13 -8.90 5.34 1.73
N PRO A 14 -9.28 6.55 1.30
CA PRO A 14 -8.75 7.76 1.89
C PRO A 14 -9.08 7.81 3.39
N GLY A 15 -8.05 7.98 4.23
CA GLY A 15 -8.15 7.88 5.68
C GLY A 15 -7.43 6.68 6.27
N ASP A 16 -7.04 5.71 5.44
CA ASP A 16 -6.15 4.62 5.85
C ASP A 16 -4.77 5.15 6.19
N LEU A 17 -4.25 4.74 7.34
CA LEU A 17 -2.87 5.01 7.71
C LEU A 17 -2.01 3.80 7.36
N LEU A 18 -1.04 3.98 6.47
CA LEU A 18 -0.10 2.92 6.13
C LEU A 18 0.95 2.80 7.24
N LEU A 19 1.15 1.57 7.73
CA LEU A 19 2.10 1.25 8.79
C LEU A 19 3.32 0.50 8.23
N ALA A 20 3.08 -0.43 7.30
CA ALA A 20 4.14 -1.29 6.75
C ALA A 20 3.85 -1.73 5.31
N VAL A 21 4.91 -2.06 4.57
CA VAL A 21 4.86 -2.76 3.28
C VAL A 21 5.54 -4.11 3.44
N GLY A 22 4.75 -5.19 3.48
CA GLY A 22 5.22 -6.52 3.82
C GLY A 22 5.80 -6.54 5.24
N GLU A 23 7.08 -6.87 5.33
CA GLU A 23 7.84 -6.92 6.59
C GLU A 23 8.55 -5.60 6.92
N GLN A 24 8.46 -4.60 6.03
CA GLN A 24 9.17 -3.34 6.17
C GLN A 24 8.24 -2.26 6.76
N GLU A 25 8.56 -1.75 7.95
CA GLU A 25 7.89 -0.58 8.50
C GLU A 25 8.17 0.66 7.65
N ILE A 26 7.15 1.50 7.52
CA ILE A 26 7.15 2.66 6.64
C ILE A 26 6.79 3.90 7.45
N ASP A 27 7.78 4.74 7.72
CA ASP A 27 7.61 5.97 8.49
C ASP A 27 7.30 7.19 7.60
N GLY A 28 7.10 6.99 6.29
CA GLY A 28 6.86 8.09 5.36
C GLY A 28 6.70 7.68 3.90
N VAL A 29 6.26 8.64 3.09
CA VAL A 29 5.91 8.44 1.67
C VAL A 29 7.12 8.03 0.82
N ASP A 30 8.31 8.55 1.12
CA ASP A 30 9.54 8.19 0.41
C ASP A 30 9.90 6.71 0.59
N ARG A 31 9.74 6.19 1.82
CA ARG A 31 9.96 4.78 2.14
C ARG A 31 8.92 3.89 1.48
N LEU A 32 7.66 4.34 1.42
CA LEU A 32 6.60 3.65 0.71
C LEU A 32 6.97 3.48 -0.77
N ALA A 33 7.32 4.57 -1.45
CA ALA A 33 7.67 4.56 -2.86
C ALA A 33 8.84 3.60 -3.15
N ALA A 34 9.88 3.63 -2.32
CA ALA A 34 11.01 2.70 -2.41
C ALA A 34 10.61 1.24 -2.16
N ALA A 35 9.70 1.00 -1.20
CA ALA A 35 9.25 -0.36 -0.85
C ALA A 35 8.36 -1.00 -1.92
N VAL A 36 7.63 -0.20 -2.69
CA VAL A 36 6.77 -0.67 -3.79
C VAL A 36 7.49 -0.68 -5.14
N ALA A 37 8.57 0.08 -5.28
CA ALA A 37 9.37 0.14 -6.51
C ALA A 37 9.88 -1.24 -6.93
N GLY A 38 9.72 -1.57 -8.21
CA GLY A 38 10.16 -2.86 -8.76
C GLY A 38 9.26 -4.06 -8.37
N ARG A 39 8.19 -3.85 -7.59
CA ARG A 39 7.27 -4.91 -7.18
C ARG A 39 5.95 -4.82 -7.96
N ARG A 40 5.45 -5.98 -8.39
CA ARG A 40 4.14 -6.10 -9.06
C ARG A 40 2.99 -6.26 -8.08
N VAL A 41 3.29 -6.85 -6.92
CA VAL A 41 2.35 -7.08 -5.83
C VAL A 41 3.04 -6.81 -4.50
N VAL A 42 2.32 -6.16 -3.59
CA VAL A 42 2.79 -5.90 -2.23
C VAL A 42 1.64 -6.09 -1.25
N SER A 43 1.97 -6.55 -0.05
CA SER A 43 1.07 -6.46 1.10
C SER A 43 1.32 -5.14 1.83
N LEU A 44 0.25 -4.44 2.17
CA LEU A 44 0.30 -3.21 2.96
C LEU A 44 -0.43 -3.47 4.27
N ARG A 45 0.22 -3.15 5.38
CA ARG A 45 -0.43 -3.08 6.69
C ARG A 45 -0.99 -1.69 6.84
N ILE A 46 -2.30 -1.59 7.01
CA ILE A 46 -3.02 -0.35 7.20
C ILE A 46 -3.71 -0.33 8.56
N TRP A 47 -3.91 0.87 9.11
CA TRP A 47 -4.76 1.11 10.24
C TRP A 47 -6.03 1.80 9.76
N ARG A 48 -7.19 1.21 10.07
CA ARG A 48 -8.51 1.72 9.73
C ARG A 48 -9.43 1.56 10.95
N ASP A 49 -10.10 2.65 11.33
CA ASP A 49 -11.13 2.64 12.39
C ASP A 49 -10.69 2.00 13.72
N GLY A 50 -9.44 2.25 14.15
CA GLY A 50 -8.93 1.69 15.41
C GLY A 50 -8.49 0.23 15.34
N GLY A 51 -8.49 -0.36 14.14
CA GLY A 51 -8.05 -1.73 13.88
C GLY A 51 -6.96 -1.80 12.82
N GLU A 52 -6.18 -2.87 12.88
CA GLU A 52 -5.17 -3.21 11.88
C GLU A 52 -5.79 -4.07 10.79
N ALA A 53 -5.53 -3.75 9.54
CA ALA A 53 -5.91 -4.56 8.39
C ALA A 53 -4.74 -4.74 7.43
N TRP A 54 -4.81 -5.80 6.63
CA TRP A 54 -3.85 -6.06 5.56
C TRP A 54 -4.55 -5.91 4.22
N ALA A 55 -3.96 -5.11 3.33
CA ALA A 55 -4.42 -4.92 1.96
C ALA A 55 -3.37 -5.46 0.98
N ILE A 56 -3.79 -6.26 0.01
CA ILE A 56 -2.89 -6.75 -1.04
C ILE A 56 -3.07 -5.88 -2.27
N VAL A 57 -2.05 -5.12 -2.62
CA VAL A 57 -2.04 -4.24 -3.79
C VAL A 57 -1.29 -4.93 -4.92
N ALA A 58 -2.00 -5.29 -5.98
CA ALA A 58 -1.47 -5.92 -7.18
C ALA A 58 -1.59 -4.99 -8.39
N GLY A 59 -0.73 -5.18 -9.40
CA GLY A 59 -0.75 -4.36 -10.62
C GLY A 59 -0.05 -3.02 -10.44
N LEU A 60 0.91 -2.95 -9.50
CA LEU A 60 1.76 -1.78 -9.35
C LEU A 60 2.63 -1.59 -10.61
N PRO A 61 2.83 -0.33 -11.05
CA PRO A 61 3.73 -0.04 -12.14
C PRO A 61 5.16 -0.39 -11.72
N VAL A 62 5.73 -1.38 -12.37
CA VAL A 62 7.18 -1.58 -12.38
C VAL A 62 7.74 -0.58 -13.38
N GLY A 63 8.69 0.24 -12.95
CA GLY A 63 9.45 1.06 -13.89
C GLY A 63 10.04 0.18 -14.99
N GLU A 64 10.08 0.69 -16.22
CA GLU A 64 10.74 0.02 -17.35
C GLU A 64 12.23 -0.23 -17.08
#